data_AF-A0A2V5VIG1-F1
#
_entry.id   AF-A0A2V5VIG1-F1
#
_cell.length_a   1.000
_cell.length_b   1.000
_cell.length_c   1.000
_cell.angle_alpha   90.00
_cell.angle_beta   90.00
_cell.angle_gamma   90.00
#
_symmetry.space_group_name_H-M   'P 1'
#
loop_
_entity.id
_entity.type
_entity.pdbx_description
1 polymer ?
#
loop_
_entity_poly.entity_id
_entity_poly.type
_entity_poly.pdbx_seq_one_letter_code
_entity_poly.pdbx_strand_id
1 'polypeptide(L)'
;MRGGALGHRQFHPTLTAPGAHIVSTRAISGTTLNLLDAPHDLQQCGLVPSGLANLAYYTCASGTSMASPHVVGTVALMQQAAGGGLTPDQVKNVLEQTARAMTKDDGTPFSLWEVGAGYLDVYAAVSAVMP
;
A
#
# COMPACT_ATOMS: atom_id res chain seq x y z
N MET A 1 -4.72 -9.98 2.09
CA MET A 1 -4.54 -11.33 2.66
C MET A 1 -4.79 -11.24 4.16
N ARG A 2 -5.75 -11.99 4.71
CA ARG A 2 -5.91 -12.14 6.16
C ARG A 2 -4.89 -13.19 6.61
N GLY A 3 -3.68 -12.75 6.93
CA GLY A 3 -2.62 -13.62 7.43
C GLY A 3 -2.77 -13.75 8.94
N GLY A 4 -3.20 -14.92 9.41
CA GLY A 4 -3.19 -15.27 10.83
C GLY A 4 -4.45 -16.02 11.27
N ALA A 5 -4.28 -17.31 11.58
CA ALA A 5 -5.24 -18.00 12.43
C ALA A 5 -5.31 -17.30 13.79
N LEU A 6 -6.52 -17.19 14.36
CA LEU A 6 -6.81 -16.53 15.63
C LEU A 6 -5.78 -16.94 16.71
N GLY A 7 -4.96 -16.00 17.19
CA GLY A 7 -4.13 -16.17 18.39
C GLY A 7 -2.60 -16.31 18.22
N HIS A 8 -2.04 -16.34 17.00
CA HIS A 8 -0.57 -16.46 16.83
C HIS A 8 0.13 -15.12 16.57
N ARG A 9 0.89 -14.64 17.56
CA ARG A 9 1.70 -13.40 17.51
C ARG A 9 2.75 -13.32 16.38
N GLN A 10 3.02 -14.40 15.66
CA GLN A 10 4.03 -14.44 14.59
C GLN A 10 3.48 -14.22 13.18
N PHE A 11 2.17 -14.37 12.97
CA PHE A 11 1.55 -14.22 11.64
C PHE A 11 0.68 -12.99 11.61
N HIS A 12 1.30 -11.85 11.28
CA HIS A 12 0.62 -10.59 11.04
C HIS A 12 1.38 -9.79 9.97
N PRO A 13 0.71 -8.89 9.24
CA PRO A 13 1.41 -7.90 8.44
C PRO A 13 2.22 -6.96 9.35
N THR A 14 3.32 -6.40 8.84
CA THR A 14 4.07 -5.33 9.54
C THR A 14 3.20 -4.08 9.70
N LEU A 15 2.59 -3.63 8.60
CA LEU A 15 1.71 -2.46 8.53
C LEU A 15 0.80 -2.55 7.30
N THR A 16 -0.15 -1.62 7.20
CA THR A 16 -1.08 -1.47 6.08
C THR A 16 -0.73 -0.27 5.21
N ALA A 17 -0.83 -0.41 3.89
CA ALA A 17 -0.59 0.66 2.93
C ALA A 17 -1.70 0.69 1.86
N PRO A 18 -1.82 1.76 1.07
CA PRO A 18 -2.86 1.86 0.04
C PRO A 18 -2.77 0.72 -0.98
N GLY A 19 -3.81 -0.11 -1.05
CA GLY A 19 -3.85 -1.26 -1.96
C GLY A 19 -5.21 -1.53 -2.59
N ALA A 20 -6.21 -0.70 -2.33
CA ALA A 20 -7.53 -0.81 -2.93
C ALA A 20 -7.71 0.30 -3.97
N HIS A 21 -8.23 -0.06 -5.15
CA HIS A 21 -8.52 0.86 -6.24
C HIS A 21 -7.31 1.71 -6.64
N ILE A 22 -6.12 1.09 -6.70
CA ILE A 22 -4.89 1.77 -7.08
C ILE A 22 -4.82 1.83 -8.60
N VAL A 23 -4.83 3.05 -9.13
CA VAL A 23 -4.58 3.34 -10.55
C VAL A 23 -3.07 3.31 -10.79
N SER A 24 -2.63 2.53 -11.77
CA SER A 24 -1.22 2.49 -12.18
C SER A 24 -1.08 2.14 -13.66
N THR A 25 0.14 2.23 -14.18
CA THR A 25 0.47 1.95 -15.58
C THR A 25 0.13 0.51 -15.94
N ARG A 26 -0.42 0.31 -17.14
CA ARG A 26 -0.67 -1.02 -17.72
C ARG A 26 0.32 -1.34 -18.83
N ALA A 27 0.58 -2.62 -19.08
CA ALA A 27 1.36 -3.05 -20.23
C ALA A 27 0.57 -2.82 -21.54
N ILE A 28 1.24 -2.27 -22.56
CA ILE A 28 0.66 -2.01 -23.89
C ILE A 28 0.25 -3.31 -24.58
N SER A 29 0.99 -4.40 -24.35
CA SER A 29 0.72 -5.76 -24.86
C SER A 29 -0.34 -6.51 -24.04
N GLY A 30 -0.85 -5.92 -22.96
CA GLY A 30 -1.83 -6.51 -22.05
C GLY A 30 -3.25 -6.42 -22.60
N THR A 31 -3.52 -7.11 -23.71
CA THR A 31 -4.85 -7.29 -24.33
C THR A 31 -5.82 -8.13 -23.50
N THR A 32 -5.49 -8.49 -22.24
CA THR A 32 -6.25 -9.42 -21.41
C THR A 32 -6.91 -8.81 -20.16
N LEU A 33 -6.90 -7.49 -19.97
CA LEU A 33 -7.88 -6.86 -19.06
C LEU A 33 -9.17 -6.66 -19.84
N ASN A 34 -9.98 -7.71 -19.73
CA ASN A 34 -11.21 -7.97 -20.46
C ASN A 34 -12.18 -6.79 -20.39
N LEU A 35 -13.12 -6.74 -21.35
CA LEU A 35 -14.39 -5.99 -21.26
C LEU A 35 -15.09 -6.08 -19.89
N LEU A 36 -14.73 -7.06 -19.04
CA LEU A 36 -15.23 -7.29 -17.69
C LEU A 36 -14.62 -6.37 -16.61
N ASP A 37 -13.38 -5.87 -16.76
CA ASP A 37 -12.76 -4.94 -15.80
C ASP A 37 -12.99 -3.47 -16.17
N ALA A 38 -13.42 -3.22 -17.42
CA ALA A 38 -13.78 -1.90 -17.88
C ALA A 38 -14.82 -1.23 -16.94
N PRO A 39 -15.93 -1.85 -16.51
CA PRO A 39 -16.87 -1.20 -15.59
C PRO A 39 -16.22 -0.71 -14.28
N HIS A 40 -15.24 -1.44 -13.74
CA HIS A 40 -14.54 -1.08 -12.51
C HIS A 40 -13.54 0.07 -12.72
N ASP A 41 -12.78 0.02 -13.82
CA ASP A 41 -11.90 1.12 -14.27
C ASP A 41 -12.70 2.40 -14.60
N LEU A 42 -13.89 2.23 -15.20
CA LEU A 42 -14.74 3.31 -15.69
C LEU A 42 -15.55 3.99 -14.56
N GLN A 43 -16.07 3.23 -13.59
CA GLN A 43 -17.02 3.75 -12.57
C GLN A 43 -16.41 3.93 -11.19
N GLN A 44 -15.49 3.06 -10.76
CA GLN A 44 -14.94 3.08 -9.40
C GLN A 44 -13.66 3.91 -9.31
N CYS A 45 -12.81 3.86 -10.34
CA CYS A 45 -11.48 4.48 -10.32
C CYS A 45 -11.36 5.77 -11.15
N GLY A 46 -12.47 6.24 -11.75
CA GLY A 46 -12.54 7.58 -12.35
C GLY A 46 -11.63 7.80 -13.56
N LEU A 47 -11.27 6.75 -14.31
CA LEU A 47 -10.39 6.86 -15.48
C LEU A 47 -11.07 7.49 -16.71
N VAL A 48 -12.41 7.55 -16.75
CA VAL A 48 -13.17 8.18 -17.85
C VAL A 48 -13.20 9.70 -17.78
N PRO A 49 -13.54 10.33 -16.62
CA PRO A 49 -13.44 11.79 -16.48
C PRO A 49 -12.05 12.36 -16.81
N SER A 50 -11.00 11.56 -16.63
CA SER A 50 -9.62 11.95 -16.90
C SER A 50 -9.18 11.74 -18.36
N GLY A 51 -10.04 11.13 -19.20
CA GLY A 51 -9.88 11.02 -20.66
C GLY A 51 -9.78 9.58 -21.15
N LEU A 52 -10.58 9.21 -22.16
CA LEU A 52 -10.64 7.85 -22.72
C LEU A 52 -9.29 7.31 -23.21
N ALA A 53 -8.34 8.19 -23.55
CA ALA A 53 -6.98 7.80 -23.92
C ALA A 53 -6.20 7.13 -22.77
N ASN A 54 -6.54 7.44 -21.50
CA ASN A 54 -5.88 6.85 -20.34
C ASN A 54 -6.16 5.35 -20.20
N LEU A 55 -7.28 4.86 -20.73
CA LEU A 55 -7.62 3.43 -20.71
C LEU A 55 -6.59 2.57 -21.45
N ALA A 56 -5.84 3.16 -22.39
CA ALA A 56 -4.78 2.47 -23.10
C ALA A 56 -3.47 2.34 -22.28
N TYR A 57 -3.28 3.18 -21.26
CA TYR A 57 -2.00 3.32 -20.54
C TYR A 57 -2.09 3.07 -19.03
N TYR A 58 -3.30 3.11 -18.47
CA TYR A 58 -3.56 2.94 -17.04
C TYR A 58 -4.69 1.94 -16.81
N THR A 59 -4.66 1.31 -15.66
CA THR A 59 -5.72 0.43 -15.16
C THR A 59 -5.82 0.55 -13.65
N CYS A 60 -6.90 0.04 -13.07
CA CYS A 60 -7.13 0.04 -11.64
C CYS A 60 -7.16 -1.37 -11.07
N ALA A 61 -6.44 -1.60 -9.98
CA ALA A 61 -6.43 -2.89 -9.32
C ALA A 61 -6.48 -2.77 -7.79
N SER A 62 -6.99 -3.82 -7.15
CA SER A 62 -7.05 -3.95 -5.70
C SER A 62 -6.32 -5.21 -5.25
N GLY A 63 -5.39 -5.07 -4.31
CA GLY A 63 -4.68 -6.19 -3.72
C GLY A 63 -3.46 -5.78 -2.90
N THR A 64 -2.91 -6.72 -2.14
CA THR A 64 -1.63 -6.51 -1.42
C THR A 64 -0.47 -6.26 -2.37
N SER A 65 -0.55 -6.76 -3.60
CA SER A 65 0.40 -6.46 -4.68
C SER A 65 0.46 -4.97 -5.03
N MET A 66 -0.61 -4.20 -4.78
CA MET A 66 -0.65 -2.74 -4.97
C MET A 66 -0.25 -1.98 -3.70
N ALA A 67 -0.47 -2.57 -2.51
CA ALA A 67 0.04 -2.03 -1.25
C ALA A 67 1.56 -2.12 -1.12
N SER A 68 2.14 -3.25 -1.52
CA SER A 68 3.59 -3.49 -1.43
C SER A 68 4.47 -2.42 -2.08
N PRO A 69 4.24 -1.96 -3.34
CA PRO A 69 5.08 -0.94 -3.96
C PRO A 69 5.03 0.42 -3.26
N HIS A 70 3.94 0.77 -2.56
CA HIS A 70 3.90 1.97 -1.73
C HIS A 70 4.90 1.89 -0.56
N VAL A 71 4.95 0.73 0.12
CA VAL A 71 5.92 0.52 1.21
C VAL A 71 7.35 0.52 0.65
N VAL A 72 7.59 -0.15 -0.48
CA VAL A 72 8.92 -0.17 -1.13
C VAL A 72 9.40 1.25 -1.48
N GLY A 73 8.52 2.09 -2.05
CA GLY A 73 8.83 3.49 -2.33
C GLY A 73 9.20 4.28 -1.08
N THR A 74 8.46 4.09 0.03
CA THR A 74 8.80 4.70 1.32
C THR A 74 10.16 4.25 1.83
N VAL A 75 10.47 2.95 1.75
CA VAL A 75 11.79 2.44 2.17
C VAL A 75 12.91 3.04 1.34
N ALA A 76 12.71 3.23 0.04
CA ALA A 76 13.70 3.90 -0.81
C ALA A 76 13.95 5.35 -0.36
N LEU A 77 12.89 6.11 -0.01
CA LEU A 77 13.02 7.46 0.52
C LEU A 77 13.71 7.48 1.89
N MET A 78 13.38 6.55 2.78
CA MET A 78 14.05 6.39 4.07
C MET A 78 15.55 6.13 3.88
N GLN A 79 15.91 5.22 2.96
CA GLN A 79 17.30 4.95 2.63
C GLN A 79 18.00 6.20 2.08
N GLN A 80 17.37 6.93 1.18
CA GLN A 80 17.93 8.17 0.66
C GLN A 80 18.17 9.20 1.78
N ALA A 81 17.19 9.39 2.68
CA ALA A 81 17.29 10.33 3.79
C ALA A 81 18.38 9.96 4.82
N ALA A 82 18.55 8.66 5.09
CA ALA A 82 19.53 8.14 6.04
C ALA A 82 20.94 7.94 5.46
N GLY A 83 21.17 8.25 4.18
CA GLY A 83 22.46 8.02 3.51
C GLY A 83 22.72 6.59 3.06
N GLY A 84 21.68 5.75 3.00
CA GLY A 84 21.69 4.42 2.37
C GLY A 84 22.09 3.25 3.26
N GLY A 85 22.29 3.48 4.56
CA GLY A 85 22.84 2.49 5.50
C GLY A 85 21.83 1.76 6.37
N LEU A 86 20.51 1.98 6.22
CA LEU A 86 19.54 1.33 7.10
C LEU A 86 19.48 -0.17 6.82
N THR A 87 19.54 -0.94 7.90
CA THR A 87 19.29 -2.39 7.88
C THR A 87 17.81 -2.70 7.73
N PRO A 88 17.43 -3.90 7.25
CA PRO A 88 16.03 -4.31 7.17
C PRO A 88 15.28 -4.20 8.51
N ASP A 89 15.94 -4.53 9.62
CA ASP A 89 15.34 -4.44 10.96
C ASP A 89 15.10 -2.98 11.39
N GLN A 90 16.05 -2.08 11.11
CA GLN A 90 15.86 -0.64 11.37
C GLN A 90 14.71 -0.08 10.55
N VAL A 91 14.64 -0.44 9.25
CA VAL A 91 13.54 -0.04 8.37
C VAL A 91 12.20 -0.53 8.93
N LYS A 92 12.11 -1.83 9.28
CA LYS A 92 10.88 -2.40 9.85
C LYS A 92 10.48 -1.70 11.14
N ASN A 93 11.42 -1.48 12.06
CA ASN A 93 11.15 -0.84 13.34
C ASN A 93 10.63 0.59 13.17
N VAL A 94 11.25 1.39 12.30
CA VAL A 94 10.79 2.76 12.03
C VAL A 94 9.40 2.73 11.44
N LEU A 95 9.16 1.90 10.41
CA LEU A 95 7.86 1.77 9.77
C LEU A 95 6.75 1.37 10.75
N GLU A 96 7.03 0.47 11.71
CA GLU A 96 6.07 0.09 12.76
C GLU A 96 5.84 1.23 13.77
N GLN A 97 6.90 1.94 14.19
CA GLN A 97 6.81 3.00 15.19
C GLN A 97 6.11 4.27 14.67
N THR A 98 6.23 4.55 13.37
CA THR A 98 5.63 5.74 12.77
C THR A 98 4.28 5.47 12.11
N ALA A 99 3.81 4.22 12.08
CA ALA A 99 2.50 3.90 11.53
C ALA A 99 1.37 4.60 12.30
N ARG A 100 0.38 5.11 11.56
CA ARG A 100 -0.80 5.73 12.14
C ARG A 100 -1.79 4.66 12.59
N ALA A 101 -2.24 4.73 13.84
CA ALA A 101 -3.27 3.84 14.35
C ALA A 101 -4.55 3.87 13.49
N MET A 102 -5.11 2.69 13.24
CA MET A 102 -6.35 2.53 12.47
C MET A 102 -7.50 2.12 13.37
N THR A 103 -8.67 2.71 13.13
CA THR A 103 -9.93 2.40 13.80
C THR A 103 -10.97 1.96 12.78
N LYS A 104 -11.81 1.01 13.17
CA LYS A 104 -13.00 0.56 12.44
C LYS A 104 -14.07 1.67 12.45
N ASP A 105 -15.08 1.52 11.61
CA ASP A 105 -16.18 2.49 11.49
C ASP A 105 -16.98 2.64 12.78
N ASP A 106 -17.00 1.62 13.64
CA ASP A 106 -17.61 1.63 14.96
C ASP A 106 -16.72 2.28 16.05
N GLY A 107 -15.56 2.82 15.68
CA GLY A 107 -14.60 3.47 16.58
C GLY A 107 -13.67 2.50 17.33
N THR A 108 -13.82 1.19 17.16
CA THR A 108 -12.93 0.20 17.80
C THR A 108 -11.59 0.07 17.05
N PRO A 109 -10.47 -0.24 17.74
CA PRO A 109 -9.19 -0.42 17.05
C PRO A 109 -9.19 -1.69 16.19
N PHE A 110 -8.46 -1.65 15.07
CA PHE A 110 -8.12 -2.87 14.35
C PHE A 110 -7.17 -3.74 15.17
N SER A 111 -7.28 -5.06 14.99
CA SER A 111 -6.35 -6.00 15.62
C SER A 111 -5.01 -6.03 14.88
N LEU A 112 -3.94 -6.39 15.59
CA LEU A 112 -2.58 -6.51 15.02
C LEU A 112 -2.54 -7.42 13.77
N TRP A 113 -3.26 -8.53 13.77
CA TRP A 113 -3.31 -9.46 12.63
C TRP A 113 -4.08 -8.91 11.42
N GLU A 114 -4.89 -7.86 11.60
CA GLU A 114 -5.64 -7.21 10.52
C GLU A 114 -4.79 -6.17 9.79
N VAL A 115 -4.08 -5.31 10.55
CA VAL A 115 -3.44 -4.11 10.00
C VAL A 115 -1.96 -3.93 10.36
N GLY A 116 -1.40 -4.81 11.18
CA GLY A 116 -0.05 -4.64 11.73
C GLY A 116 -0.01 -3.47 12.71
N ALA A 117 1.07 -2.69 12.66
CA ALA A 117 1.22 -1.49 13.48
C ALA A 117 0.24 -0.36 13.13
N GLY A 118 -0.37 -0.38 11.94
CA GLY A 118 -1.31 0.63 11.48
C GLY A 118 -1.11 1.00 10.02
N TYR A 119 -1.58 2.19 9.64
CA TYR A 119 -1.48 2.71 8.29
C TYR A 119 -0.12 3.41 8.06
N LEU A 120 0.48 3.17 6.91
CA LEU A 120 1.75 3.78 6.48
C LEU A 120 1.69 5.31 6.58
N ASP A 121 2.60 5.90 7.36
CA ASP A 121 2.89 7.34 7.37
C ASP A 121 4.29 7.56 6.79
N VAL A 122 4.33 7.98 5.53
CA VAL A 122 5.58 8.18 4.78
C VAL A 122 6.39 9.32 5.35
N TYR A 123 5.74 10.43 5.70
CA TYR A 123 6.41 11.62 6.18
C TYR A 123 7.07 11.37 7.55
N ALA A 124 6.32 10.76 8.47
CA ALA A 124 6.84 10.41 9.79
C ALA A 124 8.00 9.40 9.67
N ALA A 125 7.87 8.37 8.83
CA ALA A 125 8.91 7.36 8.64
C ALA A 125 10.22 7.95 8.08
N VAL A 126 10.13 8.80 7.05
CA VAL A 126 11.30 9.46 6.46
C VAL A 126 11.92 10.45 7.46
N SER A 127 11.09 11.20 8.19
CA SER A 127 11.58 12.17 9.18
C SER A 127 12.29 11.51 10.34
N ALA A 128 11.88 10.31 10.75
CA ALA A 128 12.49 9.56 11.84
C ALA A 128 13.90 9.03 11.53
N VAL A 129 14.32 9.03 10.26
CA VAL A 129 15.65 8.56 9.84
C VAL A 129 16.53 9.67 9.25
N MET A 130 16.05 10.92 9.27
CA MET A 130 16.88 12.07 8.90
C MET A 130 17.93 12.34 10.01
N PRO A 131 19.17 12.64 9.63
CA PRO A 131 20.24 13.01 10.56
C PRO A 131 20.04 14.39 11.22
#